data_AF-A0A840DXV4-F1
#
_entry.id   AF-A0A840DXV4-F1
#
_cell.length_a   1.000
_cell.length_b   1.000
_cell.length_c   1.000
_cell.angle_alpha   90.00
_cell.angle_beta   90.00
_cell.angle_gamma   90.00
#
_symmetry.space_group_name_H-M   'P 1'
#
loop_
_entity.id
_entity.type
_entity.pdbx_description
1 polymer ?
#
loop_
_entity_poly.entity_id
_entity_poly.type
_entity_poly.pdbx_seq_one_letter_code
_entity_poly.pdbx_strand_id
1 'polypeptide(L)'
;MRHLASLTLLIGIFLFAACTKEEVDPAGSGPVRSYEQIAGYVQKGPFLNGTSIQLAELSGALIPTGSTYTTQIADNRGSFTFPSVELRSQYVQLRADGFYYNEVTDESSTAQLTLYALSDLGQYDGLNVNLLSHLEKARVEYLLADGESFAAAKRRAQEEIFAIFGMQPDGARESHLLDISASGTDNAKLLAISVILQGYLSVQEFSEFLANISTDLREDGTLDSKLLGSQLINNATLLHPASIRQQLVRRYEEMGQTVVIPRFEDYLAIFIATTTFEQTNKIRYPTSGSHGLNVLDMNQDTDRTGSYSMVADLPENTSLKVKVSGTNWMFPAFQDGSGWDYSQLEQSDTSRFFTTNRTGVVDFELLFTVLPSPPPPYDNGIPGSDDNSQGTNPYIPPPRPVFTRIEVYENGASEPRWTRTLRVNR
;
A
#
# COMPACT_ATOMS: atom_id res chain seq x y z
N MET A 1 -52.90 0.42 74.42
CA MET A 1 -51.82 1.43 74.38
C MET A 1 -50.51 0.70 74.08
N ARG A 2 -49.81 1.15 73.02
CA ARG A 2 -48.35 1.12 72.81
C ARG A 2 -47.68 -0.26 72.73
N HIS A 3 -47.29 -0.73 71.54
CA HIS A 3 -46.14 -0.35 70.69
C HIS A 3 -44.90 -1.27 70.90
N LEU A 4 -44.51 -1.93 69.80
CA LEU A 4 -43.15 -2.12 69.21
C LEU A 4 -42.03 -2.68 70.10
N ALA A 5 -41.11 -3.54 69.65
CA ALA A 5 -40.34 -3.56 68.39
C ALA A 5 -39.77 -4.98 68.16
N SER A 6 -39.85 -5.56 66.95
CA SER A 6 -38.91 -5.47 65.81
C SER A 6 -37.95 -6.67 65.75
N LEU A 7 -38.19 -7.55 64.76
CA LEU A 7 -37.27 -8.58 64.30
C LEU A 7 -37.09 -8.37 62.79
N THR A 8 -35.86 -8.02 62.41
CA THR A 8 -35.46 -7.72 61.03
C THR A 8 -35.19 -9.04 60.29
N LEU A 9 -35.85 -9.26 59.15
CA LEU A 9 -35.47 -10.29 58.18
C LEU A 9 -35.27 -9.61 56.82
N LEU A 10 -34.02 -9.65 56.34
CA LEU A 10 -33.57 -9.10 55.07
C LEU A 10 -33.88 -10.13 53.97
N ILE A 11 -34.77 -9.80 53.04
CA ILE A 11 -35.05 -10.63 51.85
C ILE A 11 -34.29 -10.01 50.66
N GLY A 12 -33.32 -10.76 50.14
CA GLY A 12 -32.57 -10.40 48.94
C GLY A 12 -33.42 -10.54 47.69
N ILE A 13 -33.46 -9.48 46.88
CA ILE A 13 -34.09 -9.44 45.56
C ILE A 13 -33.06 -9.91 44.53
N PHE A 14 -33.24 -11.11 44.00
CA PHE A 14 -32.56 -11.58 42.79
C PHE A 14 -33.27 -10.98 41.57
N LEU A 15 -32.65 -9.99 40.93
CA LEU A 15 -33.05 -9.50 39.61
C LEU A 15 -32.52 -10.49 38.56
N PHE A 16 -33.42 -11.29 37.98
CA PHE A 16 -33.14 -12.01 36.75
C PHE A 16 -33.08 -10.99 35.59
N ALA A 17 -31.89 -10.75 35.07
CA ALA A 17 -31.71 -10.07 33.79
C ALA A 17 -32.18 -11.04 32.68
N ALA A 18 -33.31 -10.71 32.05
CA ALA A 18 -33.78 -11.40 30.86
C ALA A 18 -32.92 -10.96 29.67
N CYS A 19 -32.05 -11.85 29.18
CA CYS A 19 -31.51 -11.75 27.82
C CYS A 19 -32.66 -11.98 26.84
N THR A 20 -33.08 -10.94 26.13
CA THR A 20 -33.89 -11.11 24.92
C THR A 20 -33.00 -11.72 23.84
N LYS A 21 -33.19 -13.01 23.55
CA LYS A 21 -32.75 -13.60 22.29
C LYS A 21 -33.53 -12.91 21.17
N GLU A 22 -32.84 -12.31 20.22
CA GLU A 22 -33.45 -11.97 18.93
C GLU A 22 -33.94 -13.28 18.29
N GLU A 23 -35.24 -13.36 18.03
CA GLU A 23 -35.81 -14.49 17.28
C GLU A 23 -35.25 -14.47 15.86
N VAL A 24 -34.68 -15.60 15.43
CA VAL A 24 -34.30 -15.82 14.04
C VAL A 24 -35.59 -15.93 13.23
N ASP A 25 -36.00 -14.81 12.64
CA ASP A 25 -37.19 -14.74 11.80
C ASP A 25 -36.98 -15.66 10.58
N PRO A 26 -37.83 -16.68 10.36
CA PRO A 26 -37.73 -17.52 9.17
C PRO A 26 -37.90 -16.64 7.92
N ALA A 27 -37.18 -16.99 6.85
CA ALA A 27 -37.07 -16.19 5.64
C ALA A 27 -38.37 -15.48 5.21
N GLY A 28 -38.39 -14.13 5.30
CA GLY A 28 -39.37 -13.29 4.62
C GLY A 28 -40.74 -13.10 5.29
N SER A 29 -40.92 -13.38 6.58
CA SER A 29 -42.17 -13.07 7.31
C SER A 29 -42.33 -11.61 7.76
N GLY A 30 -41.28 -10.78 7.62
CA GLY A 30 -41.31 -9.37 7.98
C GLY A 30 -42.22 -8.50 7.07
N PRO A 31 -42.67 -7.33 7.56
CA PRO A 31 -43.38 -6.37 6.72
C PRO A 31 -42.49 -5.92 5.56
N VAL A 32 -43.09 -5.70 4.38
CA VAL A 32 -42.37 -5.13 3.23
C VAL A 32 -41.92 -3.72 3.58
N ARG A 33 -40.62 -3.46 3.43
CA ARG A 33 -39.96 -2.17 3.56
C ARG A 33 -39.66 -1.64 2.16
N SER A 34 -40.12 -0.44 1.88
CA SER A 34 -39.86 0.25 0.62
C SER A 34 -38.76 1.28 0.84
N TYR A 35 -37.70 1.19 0.06
CA TYR A 35 -36.60 2.14 0.00
C TYR A 35 -36.73 2.93 -1.30
N GLU A 36 -36.94 4.24 -1.21
CA GLU A 36 -37.04 5.10 -2.41
C GLU A 36 -35.77 5.02 -3.25
N GLN A 37 -34.63 4.96 -2.58
CA GLN A 37 -33.32 4.87 -3.20
C GLN A 37 -32.33 4.19 -2.27
N ILE A 38 -31.53 3.26 -2.82
CA ILE A 38 -30.31 2.76 -2.18
C ILE A 38 -29.14 3.18 -3.06
N ALA A 39 -28.16 3.88 -2.50
CA ALA A 39 -27.02 4.39 -3.23
C ALA A 39 -25.72 4.28 -2.43
N GLY A 40 -24.60 4.35 -3.15
CA GLY A 40 -23.29 4.30 -2.57
C GLY A 40 -22.21 4.35 -3.64
N TYR A 41 -20.99 4.02 -3.21
CA TYR A 41 -19.82 3.96 -4.07
C TYR A 41 -19.15 2.58 -4.01
N VAL A 42 -18.56 2.14 -5.11
CA VAL A 42 -17.64 1.00 -5.14
C VAL A 42 -16.22 1.54 -5.28
N GLN A 43 -15.41 1.31 -4.25
CA GLN A 43 -14.15 1.99 -4.04
C GLN A 43 -13.05 1.06 -3.51
N LYS A 44 -12.07 0.79 -4.36
CA LYS A 44 -10.68 0.49 -3.99
C LYS A 44 -9.83 1.70 -4.40
N GLY A 45 -10.05 2.01 -5.68
CA GLY A 45 -10.14 3.29 -6.35
C GLY A 45 -11.53 3.31 -6.97
N PRO A 46 -11.99 4.41 -7.58
CA PRO A 46 -13.33 4.43 -8.16
C PRO A 46 -13.45 3.34 -9.24
N PHE A 47 -14.46 2.48 -9.10
CA PHE A 47 -14.81 1.52 -10.15
C PHE A 47 -15.31 2.26 -11.39
N LEU A 48 -15.06 1.67 -12.55
CA LEU A 48 -15.28 2.31 -13.84
C LEU A 48 -16.72 2.13 -14.34
N ASN A 49 -17.09 2.96 -15.31
CA ASN A 49 -18.37 2.88 -16.00
C ASN A 49 -18.58 1.47 -16.58
N GLY A 50 -19.80 0.95 -16.41
CA GLY A 50 -20.18 -0.39 -16.86
C GLY A 50 -19.94 -1.50 -15.84
N THR A 51 -19.38 -1.18 -14.66
CA THR A 51 -19.32 -2.12 -13.53
C THR A 51 -20.72 -2.60 -13.16
N SER A 52 -20.89 -3.92 -13.07
CA SER A 52 -22.15 -4.56 -12.70
C SER A 52 -22.32 -4.59 -11.19
N ILE A 53 -23.46 -4.10 -10.70
CA ILE A 53 -23.81 -4.12 -9.28
C ILE A 53 -25.06 -4.96 -9.09
N GLN A 54 -24.99 -5.92 -8.16
CA GLN A 54 -26.12 -6.74 -7.74
C GLN A 54 -26.36 -6.54 -6.25
N LEU A 55 -27.59 -6.21 -5.88
CA LEU A 55 -28.09 -6.24 -4.52
C LEU A 55 -28.94 -7.49 -4.34
N ALA A 56 -28.59 -8.33 -3.37
CA ALA A 56 -29.34 -9.52 -3.00
C ALA A 56 -29.90 -9.35 -1.59
N GLU A 57 -31.20 -9.60 -1.44
CA GLU A 57 -31.84 -9.68 -0.13
C GLU A 57 -31.40 -10.97 0.58
N LEU A 58 -31.07 -10.84 1.86
CA LEU A 58 -30.68 -11.94 2.73
C LEU A 58 -31.65 -12.09 3.90
N SER A 59 -31.84 -13.32 4.39
CA SER A 59 -32.53 -13.58 5.65
C SER A 59 -31.69 -13.12 6.86
N GLY A 60 -32.26 -13.21 8.08
CA GLY A 60 -31.52 -12.95 9.32
C GLY A 60 -30.33 -13.89 9.56
N ALA A 61 -30.27 -15.03 8.85
CA ALA A 61 -29.14 -15.95 8.86
C ALA A 61 -28.17 -15.74 7.66
N LEU A 62 -28.27 -14.59 6.98
CA LEU A 62 -27.53 -14.25 5.77
C LEU A 62 -27.70 -15.23 4.59
N ILE A 63 -28.82 -15.95 4.55
CA ILE A 63 -29.16 -16.83 3.42
C ILE A 63 -29.93 -16.03 2.37
N PRO A 64 -29.53 -16.06 1.07
CA PRO A 64 -30.27 -15.38 0.02
C PRO A 64 -31.75 -15.78 -0.04
N THR A 65 -32.64 -14.80 -0.10
CA THR A 65 -34.10 -15.04 -0.20
C THR A 65 -34.58 -15.32 -1.63
N GLY A 66 -33.74 -14.97 -2.62
CA GLY A 66 -34.06 -15.00 -4.04
C GLY A 66 -34.46 -13.63 -4.63
N SER A 67 -34.74 -12.63 -3.78
CA SER A 67 -34.96 -11.25 -4.26
C SER A 67 -33.63 -10.59 -4.61
N THR A 68 -33.50 -10.14 -5.86
CA THR A 68 -32.27 -9.49 -6.35
C THR A 68 -32.60 -8.30 -7.24
N TYR A 69 -31.75 -7.29 -7.17
CA TYR A 69 -31.79 -6.08 -7.98
C TYR A 69 -30.44 -5.93 -8.68
N THR A 70 -30.44 -5.45 -9.92
CA THR A 70 -29.22 -5.16 -10.65
C THR A 70 -29.22 -3.74 -11.19
N THR A 71 -28.05 -3.12 -11.17
CA THR A 71 -27.79 -1.82 -11.78
C THR A 71 -26.36 -1.82 -12.31
N GLN A 72 -25.94 -0.72 -12.93
CA GLN A 72 -24.57 -0.53 -13.37
C GLN A 72 -24.07 0.85 -12.96
N ILE A 73 -22.76 0.95 -12.72
CA ILE A 73 -22.11 2.24 -12.54
C ILE A 73 -22.15 2.99 -13.87
N ALA A 74 -22.73 4.20 -13.85
CA ALA A 74 -22.92 5.03 -15.04
C ALA A 74 -21.86 6.13 -15.21
N ASP A 75 -20.90 6.23 -14.28
CA ASP A 75 -19.80 7.18 -14.29
C ASP A 75 -18.44 6.50 -14.02
N ASN A 76 -17.37 7.27 -13.94
CA ASN A 76 -16.04 6.75 -13.57
C ASN A 76 -15.68 7.01 -12.11
N ARG A 77 -16.65 7.43 -11.29
CA ARG A 77 -16.50 7.80 -9.88
C ARG A 77 -16.86 6.63 -8.95
N GLY A 78 -17.34 5.54 -9.52
CA GLY A 78 -17.78 4.37 -8.79
C GLY A 78 -19.17 4.50 -8.18
N SER A 79 -19.96 5.51 -8.57
CA SER A 79 -21.28 5.74 -7.97
C SER A 79 -22.35 4.81 -8.56
N PHE A 80 -23.23 4.30 -7.71
CA PHE A 80 -24.37 3.50 -8.16
C PHE A 80 -25.65 3.89 -7.42
N THR A 81 -26.79 3.51 -8.00
CA THR A 81 -28.10 3.74 -7.40
C THR A 81 -29.08 2.65 -7.81
N PHE A 82 -29.85 2.17 -6.84
CA PHE A 82 -31.04 1.34 -7.03
C PHE A 82 -32.28 2.17 -6.67
N PRO A 83 -33.11 2.55 -7.65
CA PRO A 83 -34.38 3.20 -7.38
C PRO A 83 -35.44 2.18 -6.93
N SER A 84 -36.29 2.57 -5.99
CA SER A 84 -37.52 1.85 -5.60
C SER A 84 -37.31 0.37 -5.27
N VAL A 85 -36.57 0.09 -4.20
CA VAL A 85 -36.26 -1.26 -3.73
C VAL A 85 -37.27 -1.69 -2.67
N GLU A 86 -37.77 -2.93 -2.75
CA GLU A 86 -38.72 -3.49 -1.79
C GLU A 86 -38.15 -4.76 -1.17
N LEU A 87 -37.95 -4.75 0.16
CA LEU A 87 -37.35 -5.87 0.88
C LEU A 87 -38.25 -6.28 2.05
N ARG A 88 -38.31 -7.58 2.32
CA ARG A 88 -38.96 -8.16 3.52
C ARG A 88 -37.98 -8.32 4.67
N SER A 89 -36.69 -8.43 4.36
CA SER A 89 -35.58 -8.41 5.29
C SER A 89 -34.73 -7.16 5.11
N GLN A 90 -34.12 -6.71 6.20
CA GLN A 90 -33.21 -5.56 6.22
C GLN A 90 -31.78 -5.89 5.81
N TYR A 91 -31.43 -7.18 5.83
CA TYR A 91 -30.09 -7.63 5.51
C TYR A 91 -29.90 -7.79 4.00
N VAL A 92 -28.81 -7.24 3.49
CA VAL A 92 -28.49 -7.29 2.06
C VAL A 92 -27.03 -7.61 1.83
N GLN A 93 -26.75 -8.22 0.67
CA GLN A 93 -25.41 -8.32 0.10
C GLN A 93 -25.34 -7.47 -1.17
N LEU A 94 -24.33 -6.61 -1.26
CA LEU A 94 -23.88 -6.10 -2.54
C LEU A 94 -22.76 -6.96 -3.12
N ARG A 95 -22.82 -7.15 -4.43
CA ARG A 95 -21.74 -7.65 -5.26
C ARG A 95 -21.45 -6.61 -6.34
N ALA A 96 -20.23 -6.12 -6.38
CA ALA A 96 -19.74 -5.25 -7.45
C ALA A 96 -18.71 -6.00 -8.28
N ASP A 97 -18.86 -5.99 -9.60
CA ASP A 97 -18.01 -6.73 -10.53
C ASP A 97 -17.64 -5.84 -11.72
N GLY A 98 -16.35 -5.48 -11.83
CA GLY A 98 -15.92 -4.55 -12.86
C GLY A 98 -14.46 -4.15 -12.80
N PHE A 99 -14.07 -3.28 -13.72
CA PHE A 99 -12.75 -2.67 -13.75
C PHE A 99 -12.67 -1.52 -12.74
N TYR A 100 -11.48 -1.26 -12.24
CA TYR A 100 -11.23 -0.21 -11.25
C TYR A 100 -10.00 0.62 -11.63
N TYR A 101 -9.94 1.86 -11.14
CA TYR A 101 -8.71 2.64 -11.19
C TYR A 101 -7.75 2.16 -10.09
N ASN A 102 -6.53 1.78 -10.47
CA ASN A 102 -5.46 1.40 -9.55
C ASN A 102 -4.70 2.65 -9.09
N GLU A 103 -4.81 2.95 -7.81
CA GLU A 103 -4.30 4.16 -7.17
C GLU A 103 -2.78 4.12 -6.98
N VAL A 104 -2.19 2.92 -7.06
CA VAL A 104 -0.74 2.69 -6.94
C VAL A 104 -0.02 2.89 -8.27
N THR A 105 -0.65 2.48 -9.39
CA THR A 105 -0.02 2.48 -10.72
C THR A 105 -0.48 3.61 -11.64
N ASP A 106 -1.47 4.43 -11.25
CA ASP A 106 -2.12 5.47 -12.06
C ASP A 106 -2.86 4.93 -13.30
N GLU A 107 -3.27 3.66 -13.28
CA GLU A 107 -3.82 2.97 -14.46
C GLU A 107 -5.18 2.34 -14.18
N SER A 108 -5.98 2.15 -15.23
CA SER A 108 -7.16 1.29 -15.15
C SER A 108 -6.73 -0.17 -15.08
N SER A 109 -7.43 -0.97 -14.27
CA SER A 109 -7.15 -2.39 -14.12
C SER A 109 -7.26 -3.11 -15.47
N THR A 110 -6.40 -4.10 -15.71
CA THR A 110 -6.40 -4.90 -16.95
C THR A 110 -7.39 -6.07 -16.91
N ALA A 111 -7.93 -6.37 -15.74
CA ALA A 111 -8.99 -7.34 -15.52
C ALA A 111 -10.00 -6.82 -14.48
N GLN A 112 -11.14 -7.51 -14.39
CA GLN A 112 -12.19 -7.20 -13.43
C GLN A 112 -11.87 -7.73 -12.05
N LEU A 113 -12.40 -7.06 -11.03
CA LEU A 113 -12.37 -7.49 -9.63
C LEU A 113 -13.80 -7.56 -9.11
N THR A 114 -14.10 -8.61 -8.34
CA THR A 114 -15.37 -8.71 -7.62
C THR A 114 -15.19 -8.33 -6.16
N LEU A 115 -15.94 -7.33 -5.69
CA LEU A 115 -16.01 -6.95 -4.28
C LEU A 115 -17.40 -7.18 -3.71
N TYR A 116 -17.47 -7.32 -2.38
CA TYR A 116 -18.71 -7.58 -1.66
C TYR A 116 -18.88 -6.63 -0.47
N ALA A 117 -20.12 -6.42 -0.05
CA ALA A 117 -20.45 -5.77 1.21
C ALA A 117 -21.70 -6.38 1.81
N LEU A 118 -21.74 -6.51 3.13
CA LEU A 118 -22.93 -6.88 3.90
C LEU A 118 -23.41 -5.66 4.69
N SER A 119 -24.72 -5.43 4.73
CA SER A 119 -25.30 -4.34 5.52
C SER A 119 -26.70 -4.65 6.04
N ASP A 120 -27.08 -3.93 7.10
CA ASP A 120 -28.42 -3.83 7.65
C ASP A 120 -29.01 -2.46 7.29
N LEU A 121 -29.90 -2.46 6.28
CA LEU A 121 -30.58 -1.25 5.80
C LEU A 121 -31.65 -0.73 6.77
N GLY A 122 -31.92 -1.43 7.88
CA GLY A 122 -32.73 -0.90 8.97
C GLY A 122 -32.03 0.18 9.79
N GLN A 123 -30.70 0.28 9.69
CA GLN A 123 -29.87 1.23 10.44
C GLN A 123 -29.27 2.32 9.57
N TYR A 124 -29.05 2.06 8.28
CA TYR A 124 -28.28 2.93 7.40
C TYR A 124 -28.89 3.06 5.99
N ASP A 125 -28.79 4.27 5.44
CA ASP A 125 -29.26 4.60 4.09
C ASP A 125 -28.15 4.52 3.01
N GLY A 126 -26.88 4.42 3.43
CA GLY A 126 -25.71 4.38 2.55
C GLY A 126 -25.07 3.01 2.52
N LEU A 127 -24.63 2.55 1.34
CA LEU A 127 -24.07 1.21 1.16
C LEU A 127 -22.87 1.20 0.22
N ASN A 128 -21.69 1.56 0.74
CA ASN A 128 -20.45 1.49 -0.03
C ASN A 128 -19.89 0.06 -0.06
N VAL A 129 -19.21 -0.27 -1.15
CA VAL A 129 -18.42 -1.49 -1.31
C VAL A 129 -16.94 -1.10 -1.37
N ASN A 130 -16.13 -1.64 -0.48
CA ASN A 130 -14.69 -1.40 -0.44
C ASN A 130 -13.94 -2.65 0.06
N LEU A 131 -12.62 -2.53 0.22
CA LEU A 131 -11.82 -3.68 0.63
C LEU A 131 -12.07 -4.12 2.08
N LEU A 132 -12.45 -3.22 2.99
CA LEU A 132 -12.84 -3.62 4.35
C LEU A 132 -14.16 -4.40 4.32
N SER A 133 -15.15 -3.90 3.58
CA SER A 133 -16.45 -4.59 3.47
C SER A 133 -16.34 -5.96 2.76
N HIS A 134 -15.35 -6.10 1.88
CA HIS A 134 -15.06 -7.36 1.21
C HIS A 134 -14.38 -8.36 2.16
N LEU A 135 -13.31 -7.94 2.86
CA LEU A 135 -12.55 -8.81 3.74
C LEU A 135 -13.37 -9.30 4.94
N GLU A 136 -14.24 -8.47 5.49
CA GLU A 136 -15.07 -8.84 6.65
C GLU A 136 -16.13 -9.90 6.31
N LYS A 137 -16.54 -10.05 5.05
CA LYS A 137 -17.74 -10.82 4.67
C LYS A 137 -17.73 -12.25 5.25
N ALA A 138 -16.68 -13.01 4.96
CA ALA A 138 -16.57 -14.40 5.39
C ALA A 138 -16.50 -14.52 6.91
N ARG A 139 -15.86 -13.54 7.58
CA ARG A 139 -15.75 -13.47 9.02
C ARG A 139 -17.10 -13.15 9.67
N VAL A 140 -17.87 -12.22 9.12
CA VAL A 140 -19.23 -11.90 9.58
C VAL A 140 -20.15 -13.10 9.44
N GLU A 141 -20.10 -13.81 8.31
CA GLU A 141 -20.88 -15.03 8.08
C GLU A 141 -20.55 -16.12 9.12
N TYR A 142 -19.26 -16.30 9.45
CA TYR A 142 -18.81 -17.23 10.47
C TYR A 142 -19.31 -16.86 11.88
N LEU A 143 -19.11 -15.61 12.30
CA LEU A 143 -19.50 -15.13 13.63
C LEU A 143 -21.02 -15.19 13.84
N LEU A 144 -21.80 -14.88 12.80
CA LEU A 144 -23.26 -14.99 12.85
C LEU A 144 -23.71 -16.45 13.00
N ALA A 145 -23.06 -17.38 12.28
CA ALA A 145 -23.33 -18.81 12.41
C ALA A 145 -22.98 -19.35 13.80
N ASP A 146 -21.99 -18.74 14.48
CA ASP A 146 -21.62 -19.03 15.87
C ASP A 146 -22.56 -18.35 16.90
N GLY A 147 -23.56 -17.60 16.42
CA GLY A 147 -24.63 -17.02 17.23
C GLY A 147 -24.41 -15.58 17.66
N GLU A 148 -23.40 -14.88 17.13
CA GLU A 148 -23.30 -13.43 17.31
C GLU A 148 -24.39 -12.69 16.53
N SER A 149 -24.86 -11.55 17.03
CA SER A 149 -25.74 -10.65 16.27
C SER A 149 -24.99 -10.04 15.08
N PHE A 150 -25.70 -9.70 14.00
CA PHE A 150 -25.11 -9.09 12.80
C PHE A 150 -24.25 -7.85 13.12
N ALA A 151 -24.75 -6.92 13.93
CA ALA A 151 -24.03 -5.70 14.29
C ALA A 151 -22.75 -5.98 15.12
N ALA A 152 -22.79 -6.97 16.02
CA ALA A 152 -21.60 -7.39 16.78
C ALA A 152 -20.57 -8.07 15.88
N ALA A 153 -21.02 -8.97 15.00
CA ALA A 153 -20.17 -9.67 14.04
C ALA A 153 -19.46 -8.68 13.08
N LYS A 154 -20.21 -7.70 12.55
CA LYS A 154 -19.66 -6.62 11.72
C LYS A 154 -18.58 -5.81 12.41
N ARG A 155 -18.86 -5.34 13.64
CA ARG A 155 -17.90 -4.58 14.44
C ARG A 155 -16.65 -5.41 14.72
N ARG A 156 -16.81 -6.65 15.20
CA ARG A 156 -15.72 -7.55 15.54
C ARG A 156 -14.83 -7.85 14.33
N ALA A 157 -15.42 -8.23 13.19
CA ALA A 157 -14.67 -8.51 11.97
C ALA A 157 -13.84 -7.30 11.50
N GLN A 158 -14.40 -6.09 11.57
CA GLN A 158 -13.69 -4.88 11.21
C GLN A 158 -12.55 -4.54 12.19
N GLU A 159 -12.76 -4.72 13.49
CA GLU A 159 -11.73 -4.52 14.52
C GLU A 159 -10.56 -5.51 14.35
N GLU A 160 -10.87 -6.77 14.08
CA GLU A 160 -9.89 -7.82 13.77
C GLU A 160 -9.07 -7.48 12.52
N ILE A 161 -9.72 -6.99 11.45
CA ILE A 161 -9.01 -6.52 10.24
C ILE A 161 -8.09 -5.34 10.56
N PHE A 162 -8.55 -4.34 11.31
CA PHE A 162 -7.69 -3.21 11.70
C PHE A 162 -6.47 -3.65 12.51
N ALA A 163 -6.63 -4.65 13.38
CA ALA A 163 -5.54 -5.18 14.19
C ALA A 163 -4.39 -5.77 13.35
N ILE A 164 -4.69 -6.43 12.22
CA ILE A 164 -3.67 -6.94 11.26
C ILE A 164 -2.74 -5.82 10.80
N PHE A 165 -3.28 -4.62 10.60
CA PHE A 165 -2.54 -3.46 10.12
C PHE A 165 -1.97 -2.58 11.25
N GLY A 166 -2.06 -3.03 12.51
CA GLY A 166 -1.61 -2.25 13.67
C GLY A 166 -2.47 -1.00 13.94
N MET A 167 -3.69 -0.95 13.39
CA MET A 167 -4.59 0.19 13.53
C MET A 167 -5.58 -0.07 14.66
N GLN A 168 -5.81 0.94 15.50
CA GLN A 168 -6.88 0.87 16.50
C GLN A 168 -8.22 1.19 15.84
N PRO A 169 -9.34 0.59 16.27
CA PRO A 169 -10.65 0.89 15.71
C PRO A 169 -11.17 2.27 16.11
N ASP A 170 -10.91 2.73 17.34
CA ASP A 170 -11.28 4.07 17.85
C ASP A 170 -12.77 4.48 17.66
N GLY A 171 -13.68 3.51 17.70
CA GLY A 171 -15.09 3.75 17.41
C GLY A 171 -15.37 4.04 15.93
N ALA A 172 -14.56 3.48 15.03
CA ALA A 172 -14.70 3.61 13.59
C ALA A 172 -16.13 3.32 13.12
N ARG A 173 -16.57 4.11 12.13
CA ARG A 173 -17.81 3.84 11.40
C ARG A 173 -17.71 2.48 10.68
N GLU A 174 -18.86 1.87 10.43
CA GLU A 174 -18.91 0.61 9.69
C GLU A 174 -18.29 0.75 8.29
N SER A 175 -17.62 -0.31 7.84
CA SER A 175 -16.87 -0.39 6.59
C SER A 175 -17.68 0.08 5.38
N HIS A 176 -18.97 -0.25 5.31
CA HIS A 176 -19.87 0.14 4.23
C HIS A 176 -20.28 1.64 4.25
N LEU A 177 -19.83 2.42 5.22
CA LEU A 177 -20.03 3.88 5.31
C LEU A 177 -18.74 4.66 4.99
N LEU A 178 -17.65 3.95 4.72
CA LEU A 178 -16.33 4.53 4.48
C LEU A 178 -16.14 4.86 3.00
N ASP A 179 -15.41 5.94 2.74
CA ASP A 179 -15.19 6.49 1.40
C ASP A 179 -13.74 6.99 1.27
N ILE A 180 -12.97 6.44 0.33
CA ILE A 180 -11.54 6.76 0.15
C ILE A 180 -11.29 8.21 -0.31
N SER A 181 -12.30 8.87 -0.86
CA SER A 181 -12.23 10.23 -1.39
C SER A 181 -12.68 11.29 -0.38
N ALA A 182 -13.19 10.87 0.77
CA ALA A 182 -13.66 11.73 1.82
C ALA A 182 -12.64 11.85 2.96
N SER A 183 -12.59 13.03 3.58
CA SER A 183 -11.81 13.27 4.80
C SER A 183 -12.26 12.38 5.96
N GLY A 184 -11.39 12.13 6.93
CA GLY A 184 -11.72 11.43 8.16
C GLY A 184 -10.74 10.30 8.47
N THR A 185 -10.59 10.00 9.75
CA THR A 185 -9.68 8.97 10.26
C THR A 185 -9.99 7.59 9.69
N ASP A 186 -11.26 7.17 9.69
CA ASP A 186 -11.63 5.83 9.21
C ASP A 186 -11.43 5.69 7.70
N ASN A 187 -11.65 6.76 6.93
CA ASN A 187 -11.39 6.79 5.50
C ASN A 187 -9.89 6.72 5.20
N ALA A 188 -9.05 7.36 6.03
CA ALA A 188 -7.59 7.22 5.95
C ALA A 188 -7.13 5.78 6.23
N LYS A 189 -7.70 5.11 7.26
CA LYS A 189 -7.43 3.70 7.56
C LYS A 189 -7.83 2.81 6.38
N LEU A 190 -9.02 3.01 5.81
CA LEU A 190 -9.49 2.30 4.61
C LEU A 190 -8.50 2.48 3.44
N LEU A 191 -8.12 3.72 3.13
CA LEU A 191 -7.21 3.97 2.01
C LEU A 191 -5.82 3.36 2.24
N ALA A 192 -5.29 3.42 3.46
CA ALA A 192 -4.01 2.79 3.80
C ALA A 192 -4.08 1.27 3.61
N ILE A 193 -5.13 0.62 4.11
CA ILE A 193 -5.37 -0.81 3.93
C ILE A 193 -5.50 -1.14 2.44
N SER A 194 -6.20 -0.29 1.68
CA SER A 194 -6.39 -0.47 0.24
C SER A 194 -5.07 -0.52 -0.52
N VAL A 195 -4.19 0.46 -0.29
CA VAL A 195 -2.91 0.55 -0.99
C VAL A 195 -1.91 -0.52 -0.53
N ILE A 196 -1.94 -0.92 0.75
CA ILE A 196 -1.09 -2.01 1.27
C ILE A 196 -1.50 -3.35 0.65
N LEU A 197 -2.81 -3.62 0.59
CA LEU A 197 -3.31 -4.84 -0.04
C LEU A 197 -2.97 -4.86 -1.54
N GLN A 198 -3.12 -3.73 -2.23
CA GLN A 198 -2.86 -3.60 -3.67
C GLN A 198 -1.38 -3.79 -4.01
N GLY A 199 -0.48 -3.07 -3.34
CA GLY A 199 0.94 -3.03 -3.71
C GLY A 199 1.13 -2.83 -5.23
N TYR A 200 2.05 -3.59 -5.82
CA TYR A 200 2.25 -3.67 -7.27
C TYR A 200 1.75 -5.00 -7.84
N LEU A 201 0.79 -5.65 -7.16
CA LEU A 201 0.20 -6.91 -7.62
C LEU A 201 -0.61 -6.69 -8.91
N SER A 202 -0.49 -7.64 -9.84
CA SER A 202 -1.44 -7.74 -10.95
C SER A 202 -2.85 -8.01 -10.41
N VAL A 203 -3.88 -7.77 -11.23
CA VAL A 203 -5.28 -8.00 -10.80
C VAL A 203 -5.53 -9.45 -10.38
N GLN A 204 -4.89 -10.40 -11.06
CA GLN A 204 -5.00 -11.82 -10.72
C GLN A 204 -4.39 -12.12 -9.35
N GLU A 205 -3.14 -11.70 -9.13
CA GLU A 205 -2.45 -11.89 -7.85
C GLU A 205 -3.19 -11.18 -6.72
N PHE A 206 -3.70 -9.98 -6.98
CA PHE A 206 -4.47 -9.22 -6.01
C PHE A 206 -5.79 -9.94 -5.63
N SER A 207 -6.52 -10.47 -6.60
CA SER A 207 -7.75 -11.23 -6.33
C SER A 207 -7.47 -12.52 -5.55
N GLU A 208 -6.40 -13.25 -5.88
CA GLU A 208 -5.97 -14.43 -5.13
C GLU A 208 -5.54 -14.06 -3.71
N PHE A 209 -4.81 -12.95 -3.57
CA PHE A 209 -4.35 -12.45 -2.28
C PHE A 209 -5.51 -12.09 -1.35
N LEU A 210 -6.53 -11.38 -1.85
CA LEU A 210 -7.74 -11.09 -1.08
C LEU A 210 -8.51 -12.35 -0.66
N ALA A 211 -8.64 -13.33 -1.56
CA ALA A 211 -9.33 -14.58 -1.26
C ALA A 211 -8.60 -15.40 -0.19
N ASN A 212 -7.28 -15.45 -0.26
CA ASN A 212 -6.44 -16.15 0.71
C ASN A 212 -6.48 -15.46 2.08
N ILE A 213 -6.43 -14.13 2.14
CA ILE A 213 -6.62 -13.39 3.40
C ILE A 213 -8.02 -13.68 3.96
N SER A 214 -9.07 -13.54 3.17
CA SER A 214 -10.45 -13.79 3.64
C SER A 214 -10.64 -15.21 4.17
N THR A 215 -9.95 -16.19 3.58
CA THR A 215 -9.95 -17.58 4.04
C THR A 215 -9.23 -17.74 5.38
N ASP A 216 -8.06 -17.12 5.54
CA ASP A 216 -7.26 -17.15 6.77
C ASP A 216 -8.04 -16.54 7.94
N LEU A 217 -8.64 -15.36 7.73
CA LEU A 217 -9.37 -14.63 8.76
C LEU A 217 -10.69 -15.27 9.20
N ARG A 218 -11.23 -16.22 8.42
CA ARG A 218 -12.63 -16.64 8.54
C ARG A 218 -12.99 -17.12 9.95
N GLU A 219 -12.16 -17.98 10.55
CA GLU A 219 -12.52 -18.71 11.77
C GLU A 219 -12.07 -18.03 13.07
N ASP A 220 -10.98 -17.27 13.06
CA ASP A 220 -10.38 -16.65 14.25
C ASP A 220 -10.15 -15.13 14.13
N GLY A 221 -10.21 -14.57 12.93
CA GLY A 221 -9.95 -13.16 12.68
C GLY A 221 -8.47 -12.79 12.70
N THR A 222 -7.55 -13.77 12.70
CA THR A 222 -6.11 -13.54 12.71
C THR A 222 -5.46 -13.86 11.37
N LEU A 223 -4.47 -13.04 10.96
CA LEU A 223 -3.65 -13.33 9.78
C LEU A 223 -2.42 -14.13 10.21
N ASP A 224 -2.55 -15.45 10.24
CA ASP A 224 -1.51 -16.39 10.70
C ASP A 224 -0.57 -16.83 9.56
N SER A 225 -1.01 -16.71 8.31
CA SER A 225 -0.18 -17.03 7.17
C SER A 225 1.02 -16.09 7.04
N LYS A 226 2.22 -16.62 7.35
CA LYS A 226 3.48 -15.88 7.19
C LYS A 226 3.69 -15.36 5.78
N LEU A 227 3.30 -16.13 4.76
CA LEU A 227 3.44 -15.71 3.37
C LEU A 227 2.57 -14.49 3.07
N LEU A 228 1.31 -14.50 3.50
CA LEU A 228 0.40 -13.37 3.29
C LEU A 228 0.86 -12.14 4.08
N GLY A 229 1.27 -12.34 5.33
CA GLY A 229 1.85 -11.29 6.17
C GLY A 229 3.09 -10.65 5.55
N SER A 230 4.03 -11.47 5.06
CA SER A 230 5.21 -10.99 4.32
C SER A 230 4.81 -10.21 3.07
N GLN A 231 3.80 -10.66 2.32
CA GLN A 231 3.30 -9.91 1.16
C GLN A 231 2.79 -8.52 1.54
N LEU A 232 2.07 -8.37 2.67
CA LEU A 232 1.59 -7.06 3.13
C LEU A 232 2.76 -6.09 3.40
N ILE A 233 3.77 -6.50 4.17
CA ILE A 233 4.91 -5.63 4.49
C ILE A 233 5.80 -5.38 3.27
N ASN A 234 5.94 -6.38 2.39
CA ASN A 234 6.62 -6.23 1.12
C ASN A 234 5.92 -5.18 0.23
N ASN A 235 4.59 -5.25 0.12
CA ASN A 235 3.80 -4.25 -0.61
C ASN A 235 3.99 -2.86 0.01
N ALA A 236 3.76 -2.73 1.32
CA ALA A 236 3.78 -1.46 2.04
C ALA A 236 5.11 -0.70 1.88
N THR A 237 6.24 -1.42 1.92
CA THR A 237 7.58 -0.83 1.83
C THR A 237 7.97 -0.37 0.42
N LEU A 238 7.22 -0.79 -0.61
CA LEU A 238 7.41 -0.33 -2.00
C LEU A 238 6.54 0.89 -2.35
N LEU A 239 5.55 1.22 -1.52
CA LEU A 239 4.59 2.27 -1.84
C LEU A 239 5.21 3.67 -1.79
N HIS A 240 4.73 4.52 -2.69
CA HIS A 240 5.06 5.94 -2.77
C HIS A 240 3.87 6.81 -2.37
N PRO A 241 3.62 7.02 -1.05
CA PRO A 241 2.40 7.65 -0.57
C PRO A 241 2.12 9.04 -1.18
N ALA A 242 3.16 9.88 -1.32
CA ALA A 242 3.02 11.20 -1.91
C ALA A 242 2.55 11.14 -3.37
N SER A 243 3.10 10.19 -4.16
CA SER A 243 2.68 9.96 -5.54
C SER A 243 1.25 9.45 -5.59
N ILE A 244 0.88 8.48 -4.74
CA ILE A 244 -0.48 7.91 -4.69
C ILE A 244 -1.52 9.00 -4.40
N ARG A 245 -1.24 9.88 -3.44
CA ARG A 245 -2.08 11.04 -3.15
C ARG A 245 -2.27 11.93 -4.39
N GLN A 246 -1.18 12.26 -5.08
CA GLN A 246 -1.23 13.12 -6.28
C GLN A 246 -2.01 12.46 -7.41
N GLN A 247 -1.82 11.16 -7.63
CA GLN A 247 -2.56 10.35 -8.60
C GLN A 247 -4.06 10.40 -8.32
N LEU A 248 -4.49 10.13 -7.08
CA LEU A 248 -5.90 10.20 -6.68
C LEU A 248 -6.50 11.60 -6.86
N VAL A 249 -5.81 12.65 -6.40
CA VAL A 249 -6.28 14.03 -6.59
C VAL A 249 -6.49 14.33 -8.07
N ARG A 250 -5.50 14.03 -8.92
CA ARG A 250 -5.60 14.21 -10.37
C ARG A 250 -6.76 13.42 -10.96
N ARG A 251 -6.93 12.16 -10.57
CA ARG A 251 -8.00 11.29 -11.06
C ARG A 251 -9.39 11.86 -10.79
N TYR A 252 -9.63 12.39 -9.60
CA TYR A 252 -10.92 13.03 -9.28
C TYR A 252 -11.07 14.40 -9.96
N GLU A 253 -10.00 15.18 -10.12
CA GLU A 253 -10.01 16.44 -10.86
C GLU A 253 -10.36 16.24 -12.35
N GLU A 254 -9.84 15.20 -12.99
CA GLU A 254 -10.20 14.79 -14.36
C GLU A 254 -11.70 14.48 -14.50
N MET A 255 -12.34 14.06 -13.42
CA MET A 255 -13.79 13.82 -13.34
C MET A 255 -14.58 15.05 -12.88
N GLY A 256 -13.94 16.22 -12.80
CA GLY A 256 -14.55 17.48 -12.37
C GLY A 256 -14.91 17.51 -10.88
N GLN A 257 -14.23 16.73 -10.05
CA GLN A 257 -14.44 16.70 -8.60
C GLN A 257 -13.19 17.17 -7.84
N THR A 258 -13.40 18.06 -6.89
CA THR A 258 -12.37 18.40 -5.90
C THR A 258 -12.60 17.54 -4.66
N VAL A 259 -11.62 16.70 -4.34
CA VAL A 259 -11.67 15.77 -3.20
C VAL A 259 -10.57 16.08 -2.19
N VAL A 260 -10.79 15.70 -0.93
CA VAL A 260 -9.78 15.79 0.12
C VAL A 260 -9.37 14.37 0.48
N ILE A 261 -8.29 13.91 -0.14
CA ILE A 261 -7.73 12.58 0.14
C ILE A 261 -7.32 12.54 1.62
N PRO A 262 -7.81 11.59 2.41
CA PRO A 262 -7.52 11.52 3.84
C PRO A 262 -6.03 11.19 4.08
N ARG A 263 -5.49 11.50 5.27
CA ARG A 263 -4.07 11.29 5.61
C ARG A 263 -3.74 9.82 5.88
N PHE A 264 -3.76 9.00 4.84
CA PHE A 264 -3.51 7.56 4.92
C PHE A 264 -2.03 7.22 5.19
N GLU A 265 -1.11 8.13 4.91
CA GLU A 265 0.34 7.94 5.07
C GLU A 265 0.74 7.65 6.51
N ASP A 266 0.06 8.29 7.46
CA ASP A 266 0.32 8.10 8.88
C ASP A 266 0.01 6.63 9.27
N TYR A 267 -1.06 6.04 8.71
CA TYR A 267 -1.45 4.65 8.95
C TYR A 267 -0.58 3.63 8.19
N LEU A 268 -0.11 3.98 6.99
CA LEU A 268 0.91 3.21 6.28
C LEU A 268 2.21 3.14 7.11
N ALA A 269 2.65 4.27 7.65
CA ALA A 269 3.85 4.34 8.49
C ALA A 269 3.68 3.55 9.80
N ILE A 270 2.48 3.61 10.42
CA ILE A 270 2.15 2.77 11.58
C ILE A 270 2.31 1.29 11.24
N PHE A 271 1.68 0.81 10.16
CA PHE A 271 1.78 -0.60 9.77
C PHE A 271 3.23 -1.06 9.60
N ILE A 272 4.05 -0.29 8.86
CA ILE A 272 5.47 -0.60 8.63
C ILE A 272 6.26 -0.62 9.94
N ALA A 273 5.96 0.30 10.87
CA ALA A 273 6.69 0.42 12.13
C ALA A 273 6.31 -0.63 13.18
N THR A 274 5.07 -1.14 13.16
CA THR A 274 4.53 -2.00 14.22
C THR A 274 4.33 -3.45 13.81
N THR A 275 4.31 -3.77 12.52
CA THR A 275 4.05 -5.14 12.08
C THR A 275 5.15 -6.11 12.52
N THR A 276 4.75 -7.33 12.84
CA THR A 276 5.65 -8.45 13.13
C THR A 276 5.95 -9.30 11.90
N PHE A 277 5.35 -8.98 10.74
CA PHE A 277 5.58 -9.74 9.52
C PHE A 277 6.99 -9.53 8.99
N GLU A 278 7.59 -10.62 8.49
CA GLU A 278 8.95 -10.58 7.96
C GLU A 278 8.96 -9.97 6.56
N GLN A 279 9.67 -8.85 6.39
CA GLN A 279 9.94 -8.30 5.06
C GLN A 279 10.98 -9.18 4.34
N THR A 280 10.56 -9.81 3.24
CA THR A 280 11.36 -10.74 2.44
C THR A 280 11.82 -10.15 1.10
N ASN A 281 11.21 -9.06 0.62
CA ASN A 281 11.54 -8.41 -0.64
C ASN A 281 12.64 -7.34 -0.52
N LYS A 282 13.75 -7.64 0.17
CA LYS A 282 14.85 -6.68 0.37
C LYS A 282 15.87 -6.76 -0.76
N ILE A 283 16.33 -5.59 -1.22
CA ILE A 283 17.52 -5.51 -2.09
C ILE A 283 18.72 -6.06 -1.31
N ARG A 284 19.46 -6.97 -1.93
CA ARG A 284 20.66 -7.56 -1.33
C ARG A 284 21.90 -6.96 -1.96
N TYR A 285 22.92 -6.73 -1.15
CA TYR A 285 24.24 -6.25 -1.58
C TYR A 285 25.27 -7.34 -1.28
N PRO A 286 25.57 -8.23 -2.25
CA PRO A 286 26.56 -9.30 -2.07
C PRO A 286 27.95 -8.74 -1.69
N THR A 287 28.79 -9.53 -1.04
CA THR A 287 30.15 -9.07 -0.63
C THR A 287 31.07 -8.75 -1.81
N SER A 288 30.84 -9.39 -2.96
CA SER A 288 31.64 -9.25 -4.18
C SER A 288 30.79 -9.58 -5.42
N GLY A 289 31.18 -9.02 -6.55
CA GLY A 289 30.64 -9.35 -7.87
C GLY A 289 31.75 -9.81 -8.82
N SER A 290 31.49 -9.67 -10.12
CA SER A 290 32.40 -10.07 -11.21
C SER A 290 33.67 -9.22 -11.28
N HIS A 291 33.66 -8.04 -10.67
CA HIS A 291 34.75 -7.05 -10.72
C HIS A 291 35.46 -6.86 -9.37
N GLY A 292 35.19 -7.71 -8.39
CA GLY A 292 35.84 -7.68 -7.07
C GLY A 292 34.89 -7.36 -5.92
N LEU A 293 35.41 -6.71 -4.88
CA LEU A 293 34.64 -6.36 -3.69
C LEU A 293 33.49 -5.40 -4.04
N ASN A 294 32.36 -5.53 -3.35
CA ASN A 294 31.20 -4.70 -3.60
C ASN A 294 31.28 -3.36 -2.87
N VAL A 295 31.16 -2.26 -3.61
CA VAL A 295 31.10 -0.91 -3.03
C VAL A 295 29.78 -0.64 -2.29
N LEU A 296 28.74 -1.43 -2.57
CA LEU A 296 27.44 -1.33 -1.92
C LEU A 296 27.32 -2.16 -0.64
N ASP A 297 28.28 -3.05 -0.35
CA ASP A 297 28.33 -3.77 0.92
C ASP A 297 28.94 -2.88 2.01
N MET A 298 28.10 -2.46 2.97
CA MET A 298 28.52 -1.61 4.09
C MET A 298 29.55 -2.26 5.03
N ASN A 299 29.74 -3.58 4.96
CA ASN A 299 30.69 -4.29 5.82
C ASN A 299 32.10 -4.43 5.22
N GLN A 300 32.30 -4.00 3.96
CA GLN A 300 33.62 -4.06 3.31
C GLN A 300 34.36 -2.74 3.49
N ASP A 301 35.66 -2.80 3.77
CA ASP A 301 36.55 -1.65 3.59
C ASP A 301 37.00 -1.56 2.12
N THR A 302 36.84 -0.38 1.51
CA THR A 302 37.32 -0.10 0.15
C THR A 302 38.29 1.09 0.18
N ASP A 303 39.49 0.81 0.67
CA ASP A 303 40.57 1.79 0.92
C ASP A 303 41.72 1.70 -0.10
N ARG A 304 41.64 0.79 -1.08
CA ARG A 304 42.66 0.54 -2.09
C ARG A 304 42.25 1.03 -3.47
N THR A 305 43.25 1.30 -4.31
CA THR A 305 43.04 1.48 -5.76
C THR A 305 42.68 0.14 -6.40
N GLY A 306 41.83 0.17 -7.40
CA GLY A 306 41.50 -1.02 -8.20
C GLY A 306 40.05 -1.02 -8.66
N SER A 307 39.71 -2.10 -9.35
CA SER A 307 38.34 -2.39 -9.77
C SER A 307 37.52 -2.91 -8.59
N TYR A 308 36.28 -2.47 -8.54
CA TYR A 308 35.27 -2.86 -7.58
C TYR A 308 33.95 -3.10 -8.30
N SER A 309 33.14 -3.99 -7.74
CA SER A 309 31.78 -4.22 -8.19
C SER A 309 30.82 -3.24 -7.52
N MET A 310 29.82 -2.79 -8.27
CA MET A 310 28.59 -2.19 -7.75
C MET A 310 27.48 -3.21 -8.01
N VAL A 311 27.51 -4.30 -7.22
CA VAL A 311 26.61 -5.44 -7.39
C VAL A 311 25.43 -5.35 -6.42
N ALA A 312 24.24 -5.61 -6.95
CA ALA A 312 23.02 -5.71 -6.17
C ALA A 312 22.15 -6.84 -6.74
N ASP A 313 21.33 -7.44 -5.89
CA ASP A 313 20.31 -8.41 -6.28
C ASP A 313 18.94 -7.86 -5.90
N LEU A 314 18.15 -7.53 -6.92
CA LEU A 314 16.90 -6.80 -6.81
C LEU A 314 15.71 -7.76 -6.89
N PRO A 315 14.86 -7.83 -5.86
CA PRO A 315 13.55 -8.45 -5.95
C PRO A 315 12.64 -7.75 -6.99
N GLU A 316 11.55 -8.42 -7.38
CA GLU A 316 10.54 -7.82 -8.26
C GLU A 316 9.98 -6.50 -7.69
N ASN A 317 9.66 -5.57 -8.58
CA ASN A 317 9.11 -4.24 -8.27
C ASN A 317 10.01 -3.35 -7.39
N THR A 318 11.26 -3.74 -7.15
CA THR A 318 12.24 -2.88 -6.48
C THR A 318 12.97 -1.99 -7.49
N SER A 319 13.49 -0.87 -7.00
CA SER A 319 14.39 -0.02 -7.78
C SER A 319 15.56 0.44 -6.92
N LEU A 320 16.69 0.66 -7.57
CA LEU A 320 17.92 1.10 -6.92
C LEU A 320 18.49 2.28 -7.69
N LYS A 321 18.76 3.37 -6.98
CA LYS A 321 19.47 4.54 -7.48
C LYS A 321 20.68 4.79 -6.59
N VAL A 322 21.85 4.91 -7.20
CA VAL A 322 23.12 5.13 -6.51
C VAL A 322 23.74 6.41 -7.05
N LYS A 323 23.97 7.40 -6.20
CA LYS A 323 24.78 8.56 -6.55
C LYS A 323 26.23 8.26 -6.21
N VAL A 324 27.11 8.33 -7.20
CA VAL A 324 28.56 8.29 -7.00
C VAL A 324 29.09 9.70 -7.27
N SER A 325 29.81 10.27 -6.32
CA SER A 325 30.32 11.65 -6.37
C SER A 325 31.75 11.74 -5.85
N GLY A 326 32.41 12.87 -6.09
CA GLY A 326 33.81 13.07 -5.72
C GLY A 326 34.76 12.78 -6.88
N THR A 327 36.06 12.78 -6.61
CA THR A 327 37.04 12.99 -7.68
C THR A 327 37.84 11.76 -8.07
N ASN A 328 37.77 10.63 -7.35
CA ASN A 328 38.72 9.53 -7.54
C ASN A 328 38.09 8.20 -7.98
N TRP A 329 37.05 8.32 -8.80
CA TRP A 329 36.36 7.21 -9.42
C TRP A 329 36.21 7.42 -10.92
N MET A 330 36.23 6.32 -11.66
CA MET A 330 35.88 6.25 -13.08
C MET A 330 35.33 4.85 -13.36
N PHE A 331 34.96 4.57 -14.61
CA PHE A 331 34.48 3.26 -15.02
C PHE A 331 34.79 3.02 -16.50
N PRO A 332 34.92 1.75 -16.93
CA PRO A 332 35.07 1.40 -18.35
C PRO A 332 33.92 1.97 -19.20
N ALA A 333 34.23 2.55 -20.36
CA ALA A 333 33.24 3.22 -21.21
C ALA A 333 32.13 2.30 -21.72
N PHE A 334 32.42 0.99 -21.85
CA PHE A 334 31.48 -0.01 -22.36
C PHE A 334 31.29 -1.10 -21.30
N GLN A 335 30.06 -1.24 -20.81
CA GLN A 335 29.64 -2.22 -19.80
C GLN A 335 28.25 -2.75 -20.12
N ASP A 336 28.10 -3.27 -21.34
CA ASP A 336 26.84 -3.81 -21.84
C ASP A 336 26.36 -4.97 -20.96
N GLY A 337 25.06 -5.01 -20.69
CA GLY A 337 24.45 -6.09 -19.90
C GLY A 337 24.66 -5.99 -18.38
N SER A 338 25.34 -4.95 -17.89
CA SER A 338 25.50 -4.66 -16.45
C SER A 338 24.17 -4.57 -15.68
N GLY A 339 23.09 -4.20 -16.38
CA GLY A 339 21.79 -3.97 -15.79
C GLY A 339 21.65 -2.60 -15.12
N TRP A 340 22.61 -1.70 -15.34
CA TRP A 340 22.62 -0.33 -14.82
C TRP A 340 22.54 0.69 -15.96
N ASP A 341 21.68 1.68 -15.78
CA ASP A 341 21.70 2.93 -16.53
C ASP A 341 22.44 4.01 -15.72
N TYR A 342 22.94 5.06 -16.37
CA TYR A 342 23.56 6.17 -15.67
C TYR A 342 23.29 7.54 -16.30
N SER A 343 23.19 8.56 -15.45
CA SER A 343 22.97 9.96 -15.86
C SER A 343 24.22 10.56 -16.51
N GLN A 344 24.06 11.73 -17.14
CA GLN A 344 25.20 12.58 -17.48
C GLN A 344 26.00 12.98 -16.22
N LEU A 345 27.28 13.32 -16.41
CA LEU A 345 28.15 13.77 -15.33
C LEU A 345 27.75 15.19 -14.90
N GLU A 346 27.42 15.34 -13.62
CA GLU A 346 27.31 16.64 -12.97
C GLU A 346 28.72 17.15 -12.66
N GLN A 347 29.11 18.26 -13.29
CA GLN A 347 30.48 18.77 -13.21
C GLN A 347 30.79 19.45 -11.88
N SER A 348 29.78 20.03 -11.22
CA SER A 348 29.97 20.82 -10.00
C SER A 348 30.52 19.99 -8.83
N ASP A 349 30.05 18.74 -8.68
CA ASP A 349 30.48 17.81 -7.63
C ASP A 349 31.09 16.50 -8.18
N THR A 350 31.29 16.42 -9.51
CA THR A 350 31.81 15.24 -10.22
C THR A 350 30.98 14.01 -9.85
N SER A 351 29.66 14.09 -10.08
CA SER A 351 28.73 13.02 -9.74
C SER A 351 27.93 12.47 -10.90
N ARG A 352 27.51 11.21 -10.77
CA ARG A 352 26.50 10.58 -11.61
C ARG A 352 25.52 9.80 -10.75
N PHE A 353 24.30 9.70 -11.23
CA PHE A 353 23.36 8.70 -10.76
C PHE A 353 23.50 7.44 -11.62
N PHE A 354 23.51 6.30 -10.96
CA PHE A 354 23.34 4.99 -11.55
C PHE A 354 21.98 4.47 -11.12
N THR A 355 21.18 3.95 -12.04
CA THR A 355 19.81 3.54 -11.77
C THR A 355 19.53 2.17 -12.37
N THR A 356 18.70 1.39 -11.67
CA THR A 356 18.20 0.12 -12.17
C THR A 356 16.87 -0.23 -11.51
N ASN A 357 16.00 -0.87 -12.27
CA ASN A 357 14.77 -1.52 -11.82
C ASN A 357 14.71 -2.97 -12.32
N ARG A 358 15.85 -3.52 -12.74
CA ARG A 358 15.94 -4.86 -13.31
C ARG A 358 15.92 -5.88 -12.17
N THR A 359 14.96 -6.79 -12.19
CA THR A 359 14.90 -7.93 -11.27
C THR A 359 16.12 -8.85 -11.44
N GLY A 360 16.66 -9.33 -10.33
CA GLY A 360 17.80 -10.22 -10.23
C GLY A 360 19.12 -9.50 -10.02
N VAL A 361 20.22 -10.21 -10.29
CA VAL A 361 21.58 -9.70 -10.06
C VAL A 361 21.98 -8.73 -11.17
N VAL A 362 22.42 -7.55 -10.77
CA VAL A 362 23.03 -6.50 -11.61
C VAL A 362 24.41 -6.18 -11.06
N ASP A 363 25.36 -5.86 -11.92
CA ASP A 363 26.75 -5.59 -11.52
C ASP A 363 27.39 -4.59 -12.48
N PHE A 364 28.17 -3.66 -11.93
CA PHE A 364 28.82 -2.59 -12.67
C PHE A 364 30.21 -2.35 -12.12
N GLU A 365 31.21 -2.24 -12.99
CA GLU A 365 32.59 -1.98 -12.62
C GLU A 365 32.82 -0.49 -12.32
N LEU A 366 33.35 -0.23 -11.13
CA LEU A 366 33.93 1.06 -10.75
C LEU A 366 35.42 0.90 -10.51
N LEU A 367 36.21 1.85 -11.01
CA LEU A 367 37.65 1.91 -10.79
C LEU A 367 37.96 3.07 -9.85
N PHE A 368 38.64 2.79 -8.74
CA PHE A 368 39.12 3.81 -7.81
C PHE A 368 40.61 4.08 -7.96
N THR A 369 40.97 5.37 -7.91
CA THR A 369 42.33 5.87 -8.18
C THR A 369 42.86 6.73 -7.03
N VAL A 370 44.18 6.90 -6.96
CA VAL A 370 44.84 7.83 -6.01
C VAL A 370 44.94 9.27 -6.55
N LEU A 371 44.75 9.44 -7.85
CA LEU A 371 44.70 10.74 -8.52
C LEU A 371 43.24 11.08 -8.85
N PRO A 372 42.87 12.37 -8.89
CA PRO A 372 41.56 12.74 -9.38
C PRO A 372 41.41 12.28 -10.84
N SER A 373 40.24 11.74 -11.18
CA SER A 373 39.85 11.43 -12.57
C SER A 373 40.00 12.69 -13.40
N PRO A 374 40.66 12.62 -14.57
CA PRO A 374 40.83 13.79 -15.42
C PRO A 374 39.45 14.32 -15.84
N PRO A 375 39.25 15.65 -15.87
CA PRO A 375 38.03 16.22 -16.43
C PRO A 375 37.88 15.75 -17.89
N PRO A 376 36.65 15.53 -18.40
CA PRO A 376 36.46 15.21 -19.81
C PRO A 376 37.13 16.30 -20.67
N PRO A 377 37.72 15.95 -21.83
CA PRO A 377 38.36 16.93 -22.68
C PRO A 377 37.37 18.05 -23.00
N TYR A 378 37.80 19.30 -22.85
CA TYR A 378 37.05 20.45 -23.34
C TYR A 378 36.75 20.22 -24.82
N ASP A 379 35.48 20.29 -25.21
CA ASP A 379 35.09 20.41 -26.62
C ASP A 379 35.51 21.80 -27.10
N ASN A 380 36.80 21.95 -27.32
CA ASN A 380 37.35 23.10 -28.00
C ASN A 380 37.12 22.83 -29.48
N GLY A 381 35.98 23.30 -29.99
CA GLY A 381 35.84 23.52 -31.43
C GLY A 381 37.00 24.40 -31.90
N ILE A 382 38.03 23.78 -32.47
CA ILE A 382 39.14 24.51 -33.10
C ILE A 382 38.63 25.01 -34.45
N PRO A 383 38.82 26.30 -34.73
CA PRO A 383 39.62 26.62 -35.91
C PRO A 383 40.74 27.61 -35.57
N GLY A 384 41.98 27.15 -35.76
CA GLY A 384 43.16 27.93 -36.15
C GLY A 384 43.58 29.13 -35.31
N SER A 385 44.75 29.04 -34.70
CA SER A 385 45.90 29.91 -35.04
C SER A 385 47.07 29.62 -34.09
N ASP A 386 48.26 29.66 -34.67
CA ASP A 386 49.54 29.57 -33.98
C ASP A 386 49.69 30.72 -32.96
N ASP A 387 49.98 30.40 -31.71
CA ASP A 387 50.80 31.29 -30.89
C ASP A 387 51.65 30.51 -29.88
N ASN A 388 52.93 30.82 -29.92
CA ASN A 388 54.01 30.19 -29.21
C ASN A 388 54.30 31.03 -27.96
N SER A 389 53.61 30.75 -26.85
CA SER A 389 53.94 31.35 -25.55
C SER A 389 54.31 30.29 -24.52
N GLN A 390 55.62 30.21 -24.24
CA GLN A 390 56.19 29.42 -23.16
C GLN A 390 55.96 30.11 -21.80
N GLY A 391 55.33 29.38 -20.88
CA GLY A 391 55.77 29.38 -19.48
C GLY A 391 54.97 30.17 -18.46
N THR A 392 53.65 29.94 -18.34
CA THR A 392 53.01 30.06 -17.01
C THR A 392 52.85 28.65 -16.45
N ASN A 393 53.44 28.42 -15.28
CA ASN A 393 53.25 27.20 -14.50
C ASN A 393 51.73 27.02 -14.31
N PRO A 394 51.10 25.93 -14.80
CA PRO A 394 49.67 25.77 -14.64
C PRO A 394 49.37 25.80 -13.14
N TYR A 395 48.46 26.68 -12.74
CA TYR A 395 47.95 26.71 -11.37
C TYR A 395 47.56 25.29 -10.99
N ILE A 396 48.35 24.65 -10.11
CA ILE A 396 48.01 23.36 -9.52
C ILE A 396 47.07 23.72 -8.37
N PRO A 397 45.74 23.55 -8.52
CA PRO A 397 44.85 23.75 -7.39
C PRO A 397 45.32 22.88 -6.23
N PRO A 398 45.22 23.36 -4.97
CA PRO A 398 45.53 22.54 -3.81
C PRO A 398 44.79 21.21 -3.92
N PRO A 399 45.40 20.07 -3.50
CA PRO A 399 44.81 18.76 -3.67
C PRO A 399 43.43 18.76 -3.04
N ARG A 400 42.39 18.71 -3.89
CA ARG A 400 41.04 18.46 -3.42
C ARG A 400 41.08 17.13 -2.67
N PRO A 401 40.40 16.99 -1.52
CA PRO A 401 40.34 15.70 -0.84
C PRO A 401 39.89 14.64 -1.84
N VAL A 402 40.72 13.61 -2.00
CA VAL A 402 40.54 12.51 -2.96
C VAL A 402 39.63 11.51 -2.30
N PHE A 403 38.33 11.60 -2.60
CA PHE A 403 37.33 10.69 -2.06
C PHE A 403 36.23 10.41 -3.08
N THR A 404 35.58 9.26 -2.89
CA THR A 404 34.35 8.88 -3.58
C THR A 404 33.26 8.81 -2.53
N ARG A 405 32.15 9.50 -2.74
CA ARG A 405 30.97 9.41 -1.88
C ARG A 405 29.87 8.67 -2.63
N ILE A 406 29.34 7.63 -1.98
CA ILE A 406 28.26 6.78 -2.47
C ILE A 406 27.03 7.06 -1.62
N GLU A 407 25.92 7.40 -2.28
CA GLU A 407 24.62 7.61 -1.66
C GLU A 407 23.63 6.64 -2.31
N VAL A 408 23.02 5.76 -1.52
CA VAL A 408 22.12 4.72 -2.03
C VAL A 408 20.68 5.06 -1.70
N TYR A 409 19.82 5.04 -2.71
CA TYR A 409 18.40 5.30 -2.63
C TYR A 409 17.67 4.05 -3.12
N GLU A 410 16.84 3.46 -2.26
CA GLU A 410 16.05 2.28 -2.60
C GLU A 410 14.61 2.71 -2.88
N ASN A 411 13.96 2.01 -3.82
CA ASN A 411 12.55 2.10 -4.12
C ASN A 411 12.07 3.55 -4.17
N GLY A 412 12.69 4.35 -5.07
CA GLY A 412 12.37 5.75 -5.33
C GLY A 412 12.41 6.72 -4.14
N ALA A 413 13.03 6.37 -3.02
CA ALA A 413 13.16 7.27 -1.86
C ALA A 413 13.84 8.60 -2.23
N SER A 414 13.35 9.70 -1.64
CA SER A 414 13.93 11.04 -1.81
C SER A 414 15.23 11.23 -1.04
N GLU A 415 15.36 10.53 0.09
CA GLU A 415 16.55 10.54 0.95
C GLU A 415 17.35 9.24 0.79
N PRO A 416 18.68 9.29 0.92
CA PRO A 416 19.49 8.09 0.81
C PRO A 416 19.24 7.17 2.01
N ARG A 417 19.05 5.88 1.72
CA ARG A 417 19.01 4.81 2.72
C ARG A 417 20.28 4.80 3.57
N TRP A 418 21.42 5.02 2.92
CA TRP A 418 22.71 5.23 3.58
C TRP A 418 23.65 6.03 2.68
N THR A 419 24.66 6.63 3.31
CA THR A 419 25.76 7.35 2.65
C THR A 419 27.08 6.80 3.15
N ARG A 420 28.06 6.63 2.26
CA ARG A 420 29.42 6.21 2.60
C ARG A 420 30.45 7.03 1.85
N THR A 421 31.55 7.38 2.52
CA THR A 421 32.70 8.05 1.91
C THR A 421 33.89 7.11 1.88
N LEU A 422 34.43 6.88 0.70
CA LEU A 422 35.58 6.05 0.42
C LEU A 422 36.79 6.95 0.22
N ARG A 423 37.89 6.62 0.90
CA ARG A 423 39.17 7.31 0.73
C ARG A 423 40.20 6.27 0.34
N VAL A 424 40.74 6.43 -0.85
CA VAL A 424 41.84 5.58 -1.30
C VAL A 424 43.13 6.14 -0.74
N ASN A 425 43.79 5.36 0.11
CA ASN A 425 45.07 5.75 0.67
C ASN A 425 46.19 5.45 -0.33
N ARG A 426 47.24 6.27 -0.34
CA ARG A 426 48.45 6.05 -1.14
C ARG A 426 49.30 4.91 -0.61
#